data_AF-A0A150UXW0-F1
#
_entry.id   AF-A0A150UXW0-F1
#
_cell.length_a   1.000
_cell.length_b   1.000
_cell.length_c   1.000
_cell.angle_alpha   90.00
_cell.angle_beta   90.00
_cell.angle_gamma   90.00
#
_symmetry.space_group_name_H-M   'P 1'
#
loop_
_entity.id
_entity.type
_entity.pdbx_description
1 polymer ?
#
loop_
_entity_poly.entity_id
_entity_poly.type
_entity_poly.pdbx_seq_one_letter_code
_entity_poly.pdbx_strand_id
1 'polypeptide(L)'
;MLCFNFLLDERIATNIEPIPSTYAILPDRSNVSESQRHAMDDALDKVAVAVATLHRAGPHYKQMSEIFWFFCAGSWCRTRFDEQVMKSKKNLPGSSTEVGSGKRGVSMDVAFAEEKMHEALAVLQRDGLQGDVRDLLWAIEVYQSGKLWW
;
A
#
# COMPACT_ATOMS: atom_id res chain seq x y z
N MET A 1 14.97 39.64 53.37
CA MET A 1 15.23 39.88 51.93
C MET A 1 13.87 39.83 51.23
N LEU A 2 13.38 41.01 50.83
CA LEU A 2 12.30 41.39 49.87
C LEU A 2 11.53 40.23 49.16
N CYS A 3 10.20 40.18 48.98
CA CYS A 3 9.12 41.18 48.96
C CYS A 3 7.74 40.54 49.23
N PHE A 4 6.82 41.36 49.71
CA PHE A 4 5.36 41.21 49.71
C PHE A 4 4.79 40.82 48.32
N ASN A 5 3.76 39.96 48.29
CA ASN A 5 2.43 40.40 47.84
C ASN A 5 1.30 39.43 48.22
N PHE A 6 0.30 40.05 48.82
CA PHE A 6 -1.02 39.60 49.22
C PHE A 6 -1.90 39.29 48.00
N LEU A 7 -2.81 38.31 48.11
CA LEU A 7 -4.26 38.42 47.89
C LEU A 7 -4.86 37.01 48.10
N LEU A 8 -5.57 36.79 49.21
CA LEU A 8 -7.05 36.81 49.32
C LEU A 8 -7.72 35.77 48.40
N ASP A 9 -8.29 34.72 49.00
CA ASP A 9 -9.76 34.52 49.08
C ASP A 9 -10.28 34.06 47.69
N GLU A 10 -10.75 32.83 47.51
CA GLU A 10 -12.11 32.49 47.90
C GLU A 10 -12.28 30.97 48.09
N ARG A 11 -13.17 30.65 49.03
CA ARG A 11 -13.81 29.35 49.23
C ARG A 11 -14.66 28.95 48.01
N ILE A 12 -15.19 27.71 48.08
CA ILE A 12 -16.36 27.14 47.37
C ILE A 12 -15.93 26.22 46.21
N ALA A 13 -15.78 24.91 46.43
CA ALA A 13 -16.84 23.87 46.45
C ALA A 13 -17.57 23.67 45.10
N THR A 14 -17.35 22.48 44.53
CA THR A 14 -18.27 21.66 43.71
C THR A 14 -18.88 22.24 42.41
N ASN A 15 -18.42 21.74 41.26
CA ASN A 15 -19.31 21.21 40.21
C ASN A 15 -18.51 20.37 39.19
N ILE A 16 -18.43 19.05 39.41
CA ILE A 16 -18.09 18.10 38.35
C ILE A 16 -19.44 17.58 37.86
N GLU A 17 -19.96 18.14 36.77
CA GLU A 17 -21.08 17.54 36.07
C GLU A 17 -20.63 16.19 35.49
N PRO A 18 -21.37 15.08 35.72
CA PRO A 18 -21.10 13.85 34.99
C PRO A 18 -21.56 14.05 33.54
N ILE A 19 -20.60 14.00 32.62
CA ILE A 19 -20.85 14.04 31.18
C ILE A 19 -21.86 12.92 30.85
N PRO A 20 -22.99 13.22 30.21
CA PRO A 20 -24.01 12.21 29.95
C PRO A 20 -23.44 11.14 29.01
N SER A 21 -23.60 9.88 29.40
CA SER A 21 -23.33 8.69 28.59
C SER A 21 -24.29 8.64 27.42
N THR A 22 -24.06 9.49 26.43
CA THR A 22 -24.66 9.33 25.11
C THR A 22 -23.75 8.37 24.39
N TYR A 23 -24.17 7.12 24.30
CA TYR A 23 -23.61 6.14 23.38
C TYR A 23 -23.49 6.81 22.00
N ALA A 24 -22.28 7.26 21.66
CA ALA A 24 -21.93 7.56 20.29
C ALA A 24 -22.08 6.22 19.58
N ILE A 25 -23.17 6.09 18.84
CA ILE A 25 -23.39 5.02 17.88
C ILE A 25 -22.18 5.07 16.96
N LEU A 26 -21.21 4.19 17.22
CA LEU A 26 -20.12 3.95 16.29
C LEU A 26 -20.80 3.55 14.99
N PRO A 27 -20.58 4.26 13.87
CA PRO A 27 -21.18 3.85 12.62
C PRO A 27 -20.75 2.40 12.36
N ASP A 28 -21.77 1.58 12.18
CA ASP A 28 -21.68 0.17 11.87
C ASP A 28 -20.72 -0.02 10.69
N ARG A 29 -19.54 -0.59 10.96
CA ARG A 29 -18.50 -0.85 9.95
C ARG A 29 -18.91 -1.88 8.90
N SER A 30 -20.15 -2.36 8.93
CA SER A 30 -20.66 -3.36 7.99
C SER A 30 -21.23 -2.81 6.67
N ASN A 31 -21.16 -1.49 6.43
CA ASN A 31 -21.55 -0.89 5.13
C ASN A 31 -20.43 -0.07 4.48
N VAL A 32 -19.19 -0.56 4.50
CA VAL A 32 -18.19 -0.07 3.54
C VAL A 32 -18.56 -0.67 2.18
N SER A 33 -19.41 0.07 1.45
CA SER A 33 -19.61 -0.10 0.02
C SER A 33 -18.27 -0.41 -0.66
N GLU A 34 -18.24 -1.39 -1.56
CA GLU A 34 -17.09 -1.70 -2.42
C GLU A 34 -16.52 -0.48 -3.18
N SER A 35 -17.21 0.67 -3.13
CA SER A 35 -16.86 1.96 -3.73
C SER A 35 -15.83 2.82 -2.98
N GLN A 36 -15.22 2.37 -1.88
CA GLN A 36 -14.16 3.11 -1.18
C GLN A 36 -12.88 2.28 -0.99
N ARG A 37 -12.49 1.51 -2.01
CA ARG A 37 -11.11 1.02 -2.08
C ARG A 37 -10.19 2.24 -2.17
N HIS A 38 -9.36 2.47 -1.15
CA HIS A 38 -8.40 3.57 -1.12
C HIS A 38 -7.44 3.42 -2.32
N ALA A 39 -7.17 4.48 -3.08
CA ALA A 39 -6.31 4.39 -4.27
C ALA A 39 -4.94 3.77 -4.00
N MET A 40 -4.39 4.01 -2.80
CA MET A 40 -3.15 3.37 -2.38
C MET A 40 -3.28 1.84 -2.29
N ASP A 41 -4.38 1.30 -1.78
CA ASP A 41 -4.59 -0.15 -1.71
C ASP A 41 -4.66 -0.76 -3.12
N ASP A 42 -5.35 -0.09 -4.05
CA ASP A 42 -5.46 -0.54 -5.44
C ASP A 42 -4.12 -0.44 -6.19
N ALA A 43 -3.32 0.60 -5.95
CA ALA A 43 -1.98 0.71 -6.48
C ALA A 43 -1.05 -0.39 -5.94
N LEU A 44 -1.07 -0.65 -4.63
CA LEU A 44 -0.28 -1.71 -4.01
C LEU A 44 -0.67 -3.09 -4.54
N ASP A 45 -1.96 -3.35 -4.74
CA ASP A 45 -2.43 -4.59 -5.34
C ASP A 45 -1.90 -4.77 -6.77
N LYS A 46 -1.94 -3.72 -7.59
CA LYS A 46 -1.38 -3.73 -8.95
C LYS A 46 0.13 -3.97 -8.95
N VAL A 47 0.87 -3.33 -8.05
CA VAL A 47 2.31 -3.57 -7.87
C VAL A 47 2.57 -5.03 -7.49
N ALA A 48 1.78 -5.62 -6.58
CA ALA A 48 1.91 -7.02 -6.21
C ALA A 48 1.64 -7.97 -7.39
N VAL A 49 0.68 -7.65 -8.27
CA VAL A 49 0.44 -8.40 -9.52
C VAL A 49 1.64 -8.30 -10.46
N ALA A 50 2.21 -7.11 -10.63
CA ALA A 50 3.37 -6.90 -11.47
C ALA A 50 4.58 -7.70 -10.97
N VAL A 51 4.90 -7.61 -9.68
CA VAL A 51 5.98 -8.38 -9.04
C VAL A 51 5.76 -9.89 -9.18
N ALA A 52 4.53 -10.38 -8.96
CA ALA A 52 4.20 -11.79 -9.16
C ALA A 52 4.44 -12.25 -10.60
N THR A 53 4.18 -11.38 -11.57
CA THR A 53 4.42 -11.66 -12.99
C THR A 53 5.92 -11.67 -13.31
N LEU A 54 6.69 -10.72 -12.76
CA LEU A 54 8.16 -10.70 -12.88
C LEU A 54 8.80 -11.94 -12.24
N HIS A 55 8.26 -12.43 -11.12
CA HIS A 55 8.69 -13.69 -10.52
C HIS A 55 8.46 -14.90 -11.44
N ARG A 56 7.43 -14.85 -12.30
CA ARG A 56 7.15 -15.89 -13.31
C ARG A 56 8.08 -15.77 -14.51
N ALA A 57 8.43 -14.55 -14.92
CA ALA A 57 9.33 -14.26 -16.04
C ALA A 57 10.74 -14.84 -15.84
N GLY A 58 11.24 -14.90 -14.59
CA GLY A 58 12.46 -15.62 -14.26
C GLY A 58 13.20 -15.10 -13.03
N PRO A 59 14.30 -15.78 -12.63
CA PRO A 59 15.07 -15.42 -11.43
C PRO A 59 15.73 -14.03 -11.52
N HIS A 60 16.15 -13.62 -12.71
CA HIS A 60 16.73 -12.29 -12.93
C HIS A 60 15.71 -11.17 -12.63
N TYR A 61 14.52 -11.27 -13.23
CA TYR A 61 13.43 -10.32 -13.00
C TYR A 61 12.93 -10.34 -11.55
N LYS A 62 12.87 -11.52 -10.93
CA LYS A 62 12.58 -11.66 -9.50
C LYS A 62 13.54 -10.82 -8.65
N GLN A 63 14.84 -10.97 -8.86
CA GLN A 63 15.84 -10.23 -8.08
C GLN A 63 15.70 -8.72 -8.27
N MET A 64 15.49 -8.26 -9.50
CA MET A 64 15.32 -6.82 -9.79
C MET A 64 14.03 -6.25 -9.20
N SER A 65 12.95 -7.04 -9.17
CA SER A 65 11.64 -6.61 -8.67
C SER A 65 11.60 -6.37 -7.15
N GLU A 66 12.64 -6.76 -6.40
CA GLU A 66 12.75 -6.46 -4.97
C GLU A 66 12.75 -4.95 -4.67
N ILE A 67 13.11 -4.09 -5.64
CA ILE A 67 13.03 -2.64 -5.44
C ILE A 67 11.61 -2.16 -5.14
N PHE A 68 10.59 -2.83 -5.68
CA PHE A 68 9.19 -2.45 -5.47
C PHE A 68 8.72 -2.67 -4.03
N TRP A 69 9.44 -3.47 -3.25
CA TRP A 69 9.20 -3.59 -1.81
C TRP A 69 9.35 -2.23 -1.10
N PHE A 70 10.30 -1.38 -1.49
CA PHE A 70 10.51 -0.08 -0.84
C PHE A 70 9.30 0.85 -1.00
N PHE A 71 8.65 0.81 -2.17
CA PHE A 71 7.39 1.51 -2.38
C PHE A 71 6.28 0.95 -1.47
N CYS A 72 6.18 -0.38 -1.36
CA CYS A 72 5.15 -1.01 -0.52
C CYS A 72 5.38 -0.87 0.99
N ALA A 73 6.62 -0.68 1.44
CA ALA A 73 7.02 -0.71 2.84
C ALA A 73 6.38 0.40 3.69
N GLY A 74 5.92 1.50 3.08
CA GLY A 74 5.18 2.55 3.78
C GLY A 74 3.78 2.11 4.25
N SER A 75 3.22 1.07 3.63
CA SER A 75 1.84 0.62 3.85
C SER A 75 1.74 -0.82 4.34
N TRP A 76 2.65 -1.70 3.91
CA TRP A 76 2.66 -3.12 4.24
C TRP A 76 3.92 -3.51 4.98
N CYS A 77 3.83 -4.55 5.82
CA CYS A 77 4.99 -5.28 6.32
C CYS A 77 5.45 -6.32 5.29
N ARG A 78 6.69 -6.82 5.43
CA ARG A 78 7.28 -7.74 4.43
C ARG A 78 6.45 -9.00 4.23
N THR A 79 5.94 -9.57 5.33
CA THR A 79 5.05 -10.73 5.31
C THR A 79 3.79 -10.48 4.49
N ARG A 80 3.12 -9.34 4.69
CA ARG A 80 1.91 -8.99 3.93
C ARG A 80 2.20 -8.80 2.44
N PHE A 81 3.33 -8.20 2.10
CA PHE A 81 3.76 -8.07 0.71
C PHE A 81 4.00 -9.44 0.06
N ASP A 82 4.77 -10.31 0.72
CA ASP A 82 5.06 -11.66 0.21
C ASP A 82 3.77 -12.49 0.07
N GLU A 83 2.84 -12.40 1.03
CA GLU A 83 1.51 -13.02 0.96
C GLU A 83 0.71 -12.52 -0.25
N GLN A 84 0.68 -11.21 -0.46
CA GLN A 84 -0.06 -10.61 -1.57
C GLN A 84 0.56 -10.97 -2.93
N VAL A 85 1.89 -10.98 -3.05
CA VAL A 85 2.59 -11.44 -4.26
C VAL A 85 2.27 -12.91 -4.53
N MET A 86 2.26 -13.76 -3.50
CA MET A 86 1.91 -15.17 -3.64
C MET A 86 0.45 -15.39 -4.01
N LYS A 87 -0.47 -14.60 -3.46
CA LYS A 87 -1.89 -14.61 -3.82
C LYS A 87 -2.07 -14.19 -5.28
N SER A 88 -1.43 -13.10 -5.70
CA SER A 88 -1.43 -12.62 -7.08
C SER A 88 -0.89 -13.67 -8.04
N LYS A 89 0.21 -14.35 -7.69
CA LYS A 89 0.80 -15.43 -8.50
C LYS A 89 -0.17 -16.57 -8.79
N LYS A 90 -1.01 -16.95 -7.82
CA LYS A 90 -2.06 -17.99 -7.98
C LYS A 90 -3.21 -17.54 -8.88
N ASN A 91 -3.41 -16.23 -9.01
CA ASN A 91 -4.50 -15.64 -9.80
C ASN A 91 -4.03 -15.16 -11.18
N LEU A 92 -2.74 -15.31 -11.51
CA LEU A 92 -2.24 -14.91 -12.83
C LEU A 92 -2.88 -15.79 -13.92
N PRO A 93 -3.30 -15.22 -15.05
CA PRO A 93 -3.82 -16.03 -16.15
C PRO A 93 -2.75 -17.02 -16.63
N GLY A 94 -3.14 -18.28 -16.85
CA GLY A 94 -2.22 -19.38 -17.18
C GLY A 94 -1.39 -19.92 -16.00
N SER A 95 -1.76 -19.61 -14.75
CA SER A 95 -1.19 -20.25 -13.55
C SER A 95 -1.94 -21.52 -13.12
N SER A 96 -3.22 -21.64 -13.50
CA SER A 96 -3.99 -22.86 -13.36
C SER A 96 -3.31 -23.97 -14.16
N THR A 97 -3.15 -25.10 -13.51
CA THR A 97 -2.58 -26.36 -14.01
C THR A 97 -3.48 -27.00 -15.08
N GLU A 98 -3.97 -26.21 -16.03
CA GLU A 98 -4.64 -26.71 -17.22
C GLU A 98 -3.55 -27.19 -18.17
N VAL A 99 -3.41 -28.50 -18.18
CA VAL A 99 -2.60 -29.32 -19.09
C VAL A 99 -2.93 -28.90 -20.53
N GLY A 100 -2.23 -27.89 -21.05
CA GLY A 100 -2.39 -27.43 -22.44
C GLY A 100 -2.19 -25.93 -22.69
N SER A 101 -2.30 -25.06 -21.68
CA SER A 101 -2.15 -23.61 -21.87
C SER A 101 -0.70 -23.17 -21.58
N GLY A 102 0.09 -23.04 -22.63
CA GLY A 102 1.52 -22.75 -22.61
C GLY A 102 1.97 -21.66 -21.64
N LYS A 103 3.16 -21.85 -21.07
CA LYS A 103 3.91 -20.79 -20.40
C LYS A 103 3.85 -19.54 -21.26
N ARG A 104 3.26 -18.45 -20.76
CA ARG A 104 3.38 -17.15 -21.40
C ARG A 104 4.88 -16.84 -21.55
N GLY A 105 5.27 -16.34 -22.72
CA GLY A 105 6.65 -16.01 -23.00
C GLY A 105 7.15 -14.94 -22.03
N VAL A 106 8.44 -14.97 -21.72
CA VAL A 106 9.10 -14.01 -20.80
C VAL A 106 8.78 -12.57 -21.19
N SER A 107 8.82 -12.23 -22.48
CA SER A 107 8.50 -10.90 -22.98
C SER A 107 7.05 -10.47 -22.70
N MET A 108 6.09 -11.39 -22.78
CA MET A 108 4.68 -11.13 -22.48
C MET A 108 4.47 -10.88 -20.98
N ASP A 109 5.20 -11.61 -20.14
CA ASP A 109 5.15 -11.42 -18.69
C ASP A 109 5.76 -10.09 -18.26
N VAL A 110 6.89 -9.69 -18.87
CA VAL A 110 7.49 -8.38 -18.62
C VAL A 110 6.57 -7.25 -19.08
N ALA A 111 6.02 -7.33 -20.30
CA ALA A 111 5.09 -6.32 -20.81
C ALA A 111 3.82 -6.18 -19.93
N PHE A 112 3.28 -7.30 -19.45
CA PHE A 112 2.13 -7.29 -18.53
C PHE A 112 2.48 -6.69 -17.17
N ALA A 113 3.68 -6.95 -16.65
CA ALA A 113 4.13 -6.32 -15.41
C ALA A 113 4.26 -4.80 -15.57
N GLU A 114 4.85 -4.32 -16.67
CA GLU A 114 4.96 -2.90 -16.99
C GLU A 114 3.60 -2.22 -17.11
N GLU A 115 2.65 -2.85 -17.81
CA GLU A 115 1.26 -2.38 -17.89
C GLU A 115 0.65 -2.20 -16.50
N LYS A 116 0.82 -3.18 -15.60
CA LYS A 116 0.30 -3.10 -14.23
C LYS A 116 0.97 -2.01 -13.39
N MET A 117 2.26 -1.74 -13.62
CA MET A 117 2.93 -0.61 -12.97
C MET A 117 2.39 0.73 -13.48
N HIS A 118 2.12 0.87 -14.77
CA HIS A 118 1.50 2.08 -15.33
C HIS A 118 0.06 2.27 -14.84
N GLU A 119 -0.72 1.20 -14.71
CA GLU A 119 -2.05 1.27 -14.10
C GLU A 119 -1.98 1.74 -12.64
N ALA A 120 -0.99 1.27 -11.87
CA ALA A 120 -0.79 1.70 -10.48
C ALA A 120 -0.49 3.21 -10.42
N LEU A 121 0.39 3.71 -11.29
CA LEU A 121 0.66 5.14 -11.42
C LEU A 121 -0.59 5.93 -11.78
N ALA A 122 -1.39 5.45 -12.74
CA ALA A 122 -2.61 6.13 -13.15
C ALA A 122 -3.61 6.27 -12.00
N VAL A 123 -3.74 5.22 -11.17
CA VAL A 123 -4.59 5.24 -9.96
C VAL A 123 -4.10 6.29 -8.97
N LEU A 124 -2.80 6.32 -8.66
CA LEU A 124 -2.21 7.28 -7.72
C LEU A 124 -2.32 8.73 -8.23
N GLN A 125 -2.09 8.95 -9.53
CA GLN A 125 -2.18 10.26 -10.16
C GLN A 125 -3.61 10.81 -10.13
N ARG A 126 -4.60 9.96 -10.46
CA ARG A 126 -6.02 10.34 -10.46
C ARG A 126 -6.48 10.80 -9.08
N ASP A 127 -5.98 10.17 -8.03
CA ASP A 127 -6.35 10.48 -6.64
C ASP A 127 -5.42 11.52 -5.99
N GLY A 128 -4.49 12.11 -6.76
CA GLY A 128 -3.66 13.25 -6.32
C GLY A 128 -2.50 12.89 -5.39
N LEU A 129 -2.12 11.61 -5.31
CA LEU A 129 -1.06 11.10 -4.43
C LEU A 129 0.34 11.30 -5.02
N GLN A 130 0.73 12.56 -5.24
CA GLN A 130 1.96 12.92 -5.97
C GLN A 130 3.25 12.41 -5.31
N GLY A 131 3.27 12.27 -3.98
CA GLY A 131 4.39 11.67 -3.25
C GLY A 131 4.58 10.20 -3.66
N ASP A 132 3.51 9.41 -3.57
CA ASP A 132 3.52 7.99 -3.93
C ASP A 132 3.79 7.78 -5.42
N VAL A 133 3.28 8.66 -6.30
CA VAL A 133 3.61 8.65 -7.74
C VAL A 133 5.11 8.77 -7.97
N ARG A 134 5.77 9.72 -7.29
CA ARG A 134 7.22 9.93 -7.42
C ARG A 134 8.00 8.71 -6.91
N ASP A 135 7.58 8.15 -5.79
CA ASP A 135 8.27 7.01 -5.18
C ASP A 135 8.13 5.73 -6.04
N LEU A 136 6.95 5.51 -6.65
CA LEU A 136 6.76 4.41 -7.59
C LEU A 136 7.51 4.62 -8.92
N LEU A 137 7.53 5.84 -9.46
CA LEU A 137 8.33 6.18 -10.65
C LEU A 137 9.82 5.90 -10.42
N TRP A 138 10.34 6.32 -9.27
CA TRP A 138 11.72 6.04 -8.90
C TRP A 138 12.01 4.53 -8.86
N ALA A 139 11.11 3.73 -8.28
CA ALA A 139 11.27 2.28 -8.24
C ALA A 139 11.27 1.67 -9.66
N ILE A 140 10.42 2.17 -10.58
CA ILE A 140 10.38 1.75 -11.98
C ILE A 140 11.68 2.12 -12.71
N GLU A 141 12.17 3.34 -12.56
CA GLU A 141 13.43 3.80 -13.16
C GLU A 141 14.62 2.95 -12.69
N VAL A 142 14.67 2.66 -11.39
CA VAL A 142 15.68 1.77 -10.81
C VAL A 142 15.59 0.38 -11.44
N TYR A 143 14.40 -0.22 -11.47
CA TYR A 143 14.17 -1.54 -12.08
C TYR A 143 14.63 -1.57 -13.54
N GLN A 144 14.24 -0.56 -14.35
CA GLN A 144 14.60 -0.47 -15.77
C GLN A 144 16.11 -0.24 -15.99
N SER A 145 16.77 0.46 -15.07
CA SER A 145 18.23 0.69 -15.15
C SER A 145 19.04 -0.59 -14.95
N GLY A 146 18.42 -1.67 -14.46
CA GLY A 146 19.08 -2.93 -14.15
C GLY A 146 20.11 -2.82 -13.01
N LYS A 147 20.15 -1.68 -12.30
CA LYS A 147 21.05 -1.48 -11.16
C LYS A 147 20.47 -2.23 -9.97
N LEU A 148 21.16 -3.28 -9.57
CA LEU A 148 20.92 -3.93 -8.29
C LEU A 148 21.54 -3.05 -7.20
N TRP A 149 20.73 -2.65 -6.22
CA TRP A 149 21.18 -1.81 -5.11
C TRP A 149 21.57 -2.72 -3.93
N TRP A 150 22.85 -2.70 -3.58
CA TRP A 150 23.44 -3.29 -2.37
C TRP A 150 24.52 -2.36 -1.82
#